data_AF-A0A1W0E9G6-F1
#
_entry.id   AF-A0A1W0E9G6-F1
#
_cell.length_a   1.000
_cell.length_b   1.000
_cell.length_c   1.000
_cell.angle_alpha   90.00
_cell.angle_beta   90.00
_cell.angle_gamma   90.00
#
_symmetry.space_group_name_H-M   'P 1'
#
loop_
_entity.id
_entity.type
_entity.pdbx_description
1 polymer ?
#
loop_
_entity_poly.entity_id
_entity_poly.type
_entity_poly.pdbx_seq_one_letter_code
_entity_poly.pdbx_strand_id
1 'polypeptide(L)'
;MARNKKQTTNLNDFDTIKFEKKDTKYKEEGTLNLNDKIKELEDKILSQSIIINSLLLQIKDLSNKKHTVKSFDDINDLFIPTKSDKEIKLENLELKKKSTNIVKENMESKDKIIHFNENLSDDLPNVKKVKKEEVKSGYRAKRTGEKATAEDIKKSTENINEIVEEFDDKENKKFADLGIENLHKEIIDIFTKTKQKTDFKDNFTIQQFVEYSSMAFEFKLDNRKRHTIKNPMKLYVNQFQDKILTYLISNINSLSLREVCTTLFYINCEIDEKYKMVLAMDIILRLKERSKMLYMLSALFNNVFSDGNNDLSTAIMSIASHQHSIEMDLYQENEEIKKFLEIIKINFNLFKGSRGLFKMLDDLILCNFSNKTHASDKLEDKEKGLLNVINYDKTCIFYEYDVKAWVVRLICHILDWDFTYNKVILEKLNIKENAYHTLLAIYLGIDAYYKFTMEDSSVKSLFTEFMYIMNDASEVSQLLYAFLKEIDEEKAEEYLCFYRTTLGFEKVFKLNKLKLF
;
A
#
# COMPACT_ATOMS: atom_id res chain seq x y z
N MET A 1 -12.88 87.77 -15.12
CA MET A 1 -14.14 88.55 -15.13
C MET A 1 -14.90 88.23 -16.42
N ALA A 2 -16.23 88.33 -16.37
CA ALA A 2 -17.24 88.07 -17.42
C ALA A 2 -17.62 86.58 -17.59
N ARG A 3 -18.75 86.07 -17.08
CA ARG A 3 -20.19 86.36 -17.32
C ARG A 3 -20.67 86.07 -18.76
N ASN A 4 -21.40 84.96 -18.89
CA ASN A 4 -22.77 84.82 -19.40
C ASN A 4 -23.20 85.62 -20.65
N LYS A 5 -23.67 84.93 -21.71
CA LYS A 5 -25.11 84.73 -22.02
C LYS A 5 -25.38 84.03 -23.38
N LYS A 6 -26.30 83.05 -23.31
CA LYS A 6 -27.48 82.74 -24.17
C LYS A 6 -27.41 82.80 -25.71
N GLN A 7 -27.88 81.71 -26.34
CA GLN A 7 -28.92 81.63 -27.41
C GLN A 7 -29.28 80.14 -27.61
N THR A 8 -30.46 79.64 -27.22
CA THR A 8 -31.71 79.43 -28.02
C THR A 8 -31.51 78.87 -29.43
N THR A 9 -31.94 77.62 -29.70
CA THR A 9 -33.18 77.25 -30.45
C THR A 9 -33.31 75.72 -30.65
N ASN A 10 -34.57 75.26 -30.59
CA ASN A 10 -35.09 73.93 -30.92
C ASN A 10 -34.92 73.57 -32.41
N LEU A 11 -34.85 72.28 -32.78
CA LEU A 11 -35.98 71.42 -33.18
C LEU A 11 -35.47 70.09 -33.77
N ASN A 12 -36.32 69.07 -33.63
CA ASN A 12 -36.17 67.68 -34.03
C ASN A 12 -35.79 67.50 -35.51
N ASP A 13 -34.91 66.53 -35.79
CA ASP A 13 -35.04 65.65 -36.95
C ASP A 13 -34.49 64.27 -36.60
N PHE A 14 -35.39 63.29 -36.71
CA PHE A 14 -35.12 61.86 -36.70
C PHE A 14 -34.71 61.48 -38.12
N ASP A 15 -33.50 60.96 -38.32
CA ASP A 15 -33.20 60.21 -39.53
C ASP A 15 -32.38 58.96 -39.24
N THR A 16 -33.00 57.87 -39.67
CA THR A 16 -32.58 56.47 -39.78
C THR A 16 -31.14 56.29 -40.29
N ILE A 17 -30.24 55.82 -39.41
CA ILE A 17 -28.90 55.37 -39.80
C ILE A 17 -28.92 53.87 -40.11
N LYS A 18 -28.48 53.57 -41.33
CA LYS A 18 -28.26 52.23 -41.91
C LYS A 18 -27.28 51.40 -41.06
N PHE A 19 -27.69 50.19 -40.71
CA PHE A 19 -26.81 49.15 -40.17
C PHE A 19 -25.92 48.59 -41.28
N GLU A 20 -24.62 48.87 -41.20
CA GLU A 20 -23.58 48.15 -41.93
C GLU A 20 -23.38 46.75 -41.29
N LYS A 21 -23.57 45.72 -42.11
CA LYS A 21 -23.22 44.33 -41.78
C LYS A 21 -21.71 44.19 -41.71
N LYS A 22 -21.18 43.97 -40.51
CA LYS A 22 -19.82 43.43 -40.30
C LYS A 22 -19.87 41.91 -40.27
N ASP A 23 -19.10 41.31 -41.17
CA ASP A 23 -18.82 39.90 -41.25
C ASP A 23 -18.31 39.34 -39.92
N THR A 24 -19.06 38.38 -39.37
CA THR A 24 -18.58 37.47 -38.35
C THR A 24 -18.64 36.06 -38.92
N LYS A 25 -17.48 35.54 -39.33
CA LYS A 25 -17.26 34.10 -39.53
C LYS A 25 -17.37 33.40 -38.18
N TYR A 26 -18.59 33.00 -37.81
CA TYR A 26 -18.78 31.92 -36.86
C TYR A 26 -18.66 30.60 -37.61
N LYS A 27 -17.74 29.74 -37.14
CA LYS A 27 -17.65 28.35 -37.56
C LYS A 27 -18.95 27.65 -37.19
N GLU A 28 -19.61 27.08 -38.19
CA GLU A 28 -20.59 26.02 -38.02
C GLU A 28 -19.87 24.78 -37.46
N GLU A 29 -19.76 24.70 -36.14
CA GLU A 29 -19.51 23.43 -35.45
C GLU A 29 -20.85 22.73 -35.26
N GLY A 30 -20.92 21.54 -35.87
CA GLY A 30 -22.07 20.68 -36.05
C GLY A 30 -23.09 20.67 -34.91
N THR A 31 -24.31 21.03 -35.25
CA THR A 31 -25.51 20.40 -34.73
C THR A 31 -25.45 18.90 -35.04
N LEU A 32 -24.73 18.14 -34.21
CA LEU A 32 -24.86 16.69 -34.09
C LEU A 32 -26.36 16.40 -33.97
N ASN A 33 -26.88 15.67 -34.96
CA ASN A 33 -28.29 15.39 -35.14
C ASN A 33 -28.82 14.78 -33.84
N LEU A 34 -29.83 15.39 -33.22
CA LEU A 34 -30.38 14.96 -31.94
C LEU A 34 -30.75 13.46 -31.97
N ASN A 35 -31.13 12.97 -33.15
CA ASN A 35 -31.44 11.57 -33.43
C ASN A 35 -30.23 10.63 -33.28
N ASP A 36 -29.02 11.06 -33.60
CA ASP A 36 -27.81 10.23 -33.46
C ASP A 36 -27.45 10.07 -31.97
N LYS A 37 -27.68 11.11 -31.17
CA LYS A 37 -27.47 11.07 -29.72
C LYS A 37 -28.53 10.26 -28.98
N ILE A 38 -29.78 10.30 -29.46
CA ILE A 38 -30.85 9.42 -28.98
C ILE A 38 -30.50 7.97 -29.28
N LYS A 39 -30.06 7.67 -30.50
CA LYS A 39 -29.65 6.32 -30.90
C LYS A 39 -28.47 5.79 -30.10
N GLU A 40 -27.46 6.62 -29.84
CA GLU A 40 -26.32 6.26 -28.98
C GLU A 40 -26.77 5.92 -27.54
N LEU A 41 -27.75 6.67 -27.01
CA LEU A 41 -28.31 6.40 -25.68
C LEU A 41 -29.18 5.14 -25.66
N GLU A 42 -29.96 4.89 -26.71
CA GLU A 42 -30.74 3.65 -26.87
C GLU A 42 -29.82 2.43 -26.96
N ASP A 43 -28.73 2.51 -27.72
CA ASP A 43 -27.73 1.45 -27.83
C ASP A 43 -27.04 1.18 -26.47
N LYS A 44 -26.74 2.23 -25.69
CA LYS A 44 -26.21 2.09 -24.32
C LYS A 44 -27.23 1.42 -23.37
N ILE A 45 -28.50 1.81 -23.42
CA ILE A 45 -29.56 1.19 -22.61
C ILE A 45 -29.73 -0.29 -22.98
N LEU A 46 -29.69 -0.62 -24.28
CA LEU A 46 -29.76 -2.00 -24.75
C LEU A 46 -28.57 -2.83 -24.26
N SER A 47 -27.35 -2.28 -24.32
CA SER A 47 -26.15 -2.93 -23.81
C SER A 47 -26.21 -3.22 -22.31
N GLN A 48 -26.77 -2.28 -21.52
CA GLN A 48 -26.97 -2.46 -20.09
C GLN A 48 -28.04 -3.53 -19.79
N SER A 49 -29.11 -3.60 -20.59
CA SER A 49 -30.13 -4.65 -20.47
C SER A 49 -29.54 -6.05 -20.72
N ILE A 50 -28.60 -6.18 -21.66
CA ILE A 50 -27.88 -7.44 -21.92
C ILE A 50 -27.03 -7.85 -20.71
N ILE A 51 -26.30 -6.90 -20.12
CA ILE A 51 -25.47 -7.13 -18.92
C ILE A 51 -26.35 -7.55 -17.73
N ILE A 52 -27.46 -6.84 -17.50
CA ILE A 52 -28.41 -7.15 -16.42
C ILE A 52 -28.98 -8.56 -16.59
N ASN A 53 -29.38 -8.95 -17.81
CA ASN A 53 -29.89 -10.29 -18.07
C ASN A 53 -28.83 -11.38 -17.90
N SER A 54 -27.57 -11.10 -18.27
CA SER A 54 -26.45 -12.02 -18.04
C SER A 54 -26.21 -12.23 -16.54
N LEU A 55 -26.21 -11.16 -15.75
CA LEU A 55 -26.06 -11.23 -14.29
C LEU A 55 -27.24 -11.97 -13.62
N LEU A 56 -28.48 -11.74 -14.08
CA LEU A 56 -29.66 -12.47 -13.59
C LEU A 56 -29.58 -13.97 -13.89
N LEU A 57 -29.06 -14.36 -15.05
CA LEU A 57 -28.79 -15.76 -15.38
C LEU A 57 -27.73 -16.37 -14.46
N GLN A 58 -26.63 -15.65 -14.21
CA GLN A 58 -25.57 -16.11 -13.29
C GLN A 58 -26.10 -16.27 -11.85
N ILE A 59 -26.92 -15.33 -11.37
CA ILE A 59 -27.56 -15.43 -10.04
C ILE A 59 -28.51 -16.64 -9.99
N LYS A 60 -29.25 -16.91 -11.07
CA LYS A 60 -30.16 -18.05 -11.16
C LYS A 60 -29.40 -19.38 -11.17
N ASP A 61 -28.27 -19.46 -11.87
CA ASP A 61 -27.38 -20.63 -11.87
C ASP A 61 -26.74 -20.87 -10.50
N LEU A 62 -26.35 -19.80 -9.80
CA LEU A 62 -25.81 -19.89 -8.43
C LEU A 62 -26.89 -20.31 -7.41
N SER A 63 -28.13 -19.82 -7.59
CA SER A 63 -29.28 -20.22 -6.78
C SER A 63 -29.62 -21.71 -6.97
N ASN A 64 -29.54 -22.21 -8.21
CA ASN A 64 -29.83 -23.61 -8.53
C ASN A 64 -28.74 -24.59 -8.05
N LYS A 65 -27.50 -24.12 -7.80
CA LYS A 65 -26.39 -24.95 -7.31
C LYS A 65 -26.38 -25.20 -5.79
N LYS A 66 -27.38 -24.71 -5.05
CA LYS A 66 -27.43 -24.82 -3.57
C LYS A 66 -27.91 -26.16 -2.98
N HIS A 67 -27.95 -27.24 -3.75
CA HIS A 67 -28.20 -28.59 -3.23
C HIS A 67 -27.19 -29.62 -3.76
N THR A 68 -25.98 -29.64 -3.18
CA THR A 68 -25.18 -30.84 -2.90
C THR A 68 -23.93 -30.42 -2.13
N VAL A 69 -24.03 -30.32 -0.80
CA VAL A 69 -22.85 -30.26 0.07
C VAL A 69 -22.46 -31.69 0.39
N LYS A 70 -21.35 -32.16 -0.18
CA LYS A 70 -20.57 -33.26 0.40
C LYS A 70 -19.62 -32.66 1.44
N SER A 71 -19.47 -33.36 2.57
CA SER A 71 -18.80 -32.91 3.78
C SER A 71 -17.33 -32.54 3.59
N PHE A 72 -16.85 -31.71 4.52
CA PHE A 72 -15.56 -31.02 4.55
C PHE A 72 -14.33 -31.91 4.83
N ASP A 73 -14.49 -33.24 4.88
CA ASP A 73 -13.44 -34.16 5.37
C ASP A 73 -12.55 -34.77 4.26
N ASP A 74 -12.91 -34.63 2.98
CA ASP A 74 -12.21 -35.33 1.87
C ASP A 74 -11.12 -34.51 1.14
N ILE A 75 -10.73 -33.32 1.62
CA ILE A 75 -9.76 -32.44 0.92
C ILE A 75 -8.30 -32.60 1.41
N ASN A 76 -8.06 -33.33 2.50
CA ASN A 76 -6.70 -33.48 3.04
C ASN A 76 -5.79 -34.49 2.31
N ASP A 77 -6.32 -35.28 1.35
CA ASP A 77 -5.55 -36.35 0.70
C ASP A 77 -5.02 -36.01 -0.72
N LEU A 78 -5.05 -34.73 -1.13
CA LEU A 78 -4.59 -34.28 -2.45
C LEU A 78 -3.40 -33.29 -2.38
N PHE A 79 -2.41 -33.58 -1.54
CA PHE A 79 -1.08 -32.98 -1.67
C PHE A 79 -0.09 -34.00 -2.22
N ILE A 80 0.18 -33.90 -3.52
CA ILE A 80 1.29 -34.59 -4.19
C ILE A 80 2.58 -33.81 -3.84
N PRO A 81 3.58 -34.42 -3.17
CA PRO A 81 4.82 -33.73 -2.85
C PRO A 81 5.66 -33.52 -4.11
N THR A 82 6.07 -32.27 -4.36
CA THR A 82 7.07 -31.94 -5.38
C THR A 82 8.46 -32.40 -4.96
N LYS A 83 9.31 -32.73 -5.94
CA LYS A 83 10.64 -33.38 -5.76
C LYS A 83 11.62 -32.60 -4.87
N SER A 84 11.41 -31.31 -4.60
CA SER A 84 12.28 -30.49 -3.75
C SER A 84 12.22 -30.85 -2.25
N ASP A 85 11.12 -31.43 -1.78
CA ASP A 85 10.94 -31.69 -0.33
C ASP A 85 11.71 -32.93 0.17
N LYS A 86 12.16 -33.80 -0.73
CA LYS A 86 12.97 -34.97 -0.37
C LYS A 86 14.45 -34.61 -0.19
N GLU A 87 14.95 -33.61 -0.92
CA GLU A 87 16.35 -33.17 -0.80
C GLU A 87 16.57 -32.33 0.47
N ILE A 88 15.60 -31.48 0.83
CA ILE A 88 15.63 -30.69 2.08
C ILE A 88 15.55 -31.59 3.34
N LYS A 89 14.85 -32.73 3.25
CA LYS A 89 14.79 -33.69 4.37
C LYS A 89 16.07 -34.51 4.54
N LEU A 90 16.82 -34.79 3.46
CA LEU A 90 18.10 -35.49 3.56
C LEU A 90 19.20 -34.60 4.14
N GLU A 91 19.26 -33.33 3.72
CA GLU A 91 20.28 -32.38 4.20
C GLU A 91 20.11 -32.05 5.70
N ASN A 92 18.86 -31.96 6.18
CA ASN A 92 18.56 -31.78 7.60
C ASN A 92 18.84 -33.02 8.47
N LEU A 93 18.87 -34.22 7.88
CA LEU A 93 19.20 -35.47 8.57
C LEU A 93 20.71 -35.64 8.77
N GLU A 94 21.52 -35.13 7.83
CA GLU A 94 22.98 -35.12 7.96
C GLU A 94 23.48 -34.02 8.93
N LEU A 95 22.82 -32.86 8.96
CA LEU A 95 23.11 -31.78 9.92
C LEU A 95 22.79 -32.16 11.37
N LYS A 96 21.74 -32.96 11.60
CA LYS A 96 21.40 -33.51 12.94
C LYS A 96 22.39 -34.58 13.44
N LYS A 97 23.02 -35.33 12.53
CA LYS A 97 24.06 -36.33 12.89
C LYS A 97 25.41 -35.68 13.22
N LYS A 98 25.75 -34.54 12.62
CA LYS A 98 26.98 -33.79 12.96
C LYS A 98 26.88 -33.04 14.30
N SER A 99 25.70 -32.57 14.68
CA SER A 99 25.50 -31.82 15.93
C SER A 99 25.39 -32.71 17.18
N THR A 100 25.06 -34.00 17.03
CA THR A 100 25.02 -34.96 18.16
C THR A 100 26.39 -35.51 18.56
N ASN A 101 27.41 -35.40 17.70
CA ASN A 101 28.78 -35.80 18.05
C ASN A 101 29.58 -34.71 18.80
N ILE A 102 29.23 -33.42 18.65
CA ILE A 102 29.94 -32.31 19.30
C ILE A 102 29.51 -32.14 20.78
N VAL A 103 28.32 -32.60 21.16
CA VAL A 103 27.82 -32.51 22.55
C VAL A 103 28.33 -33.63 23.45
N LYS A 104 28.91 -34.70 22.89
CA LYS A 104 29.49 -35.81 23.68
C LYS A 104 30.96 -35.61 24.06
N GLU A 105 31.68 -34.66 23.46
CA GLU A 105 33.10 -34.41 23.77
C GLU A 105 33.33 -33.29 24.80
N ASN A 106 32.30 -32.55 25.23
CA ASN A 106 32.45 -31.40 26.15
C ASN A 106 31.95 -31.63 27.59
N MET A 107 31.69 -32.88 28.00
CA MET A 107 31.25 -33.21 29.37
C MET A 107 32.35 -33.79 30.29
N GLU A 108 33.63 -33.74 29.88
CA GLU A 108 34.75 -34.15 30.73
C GLU A 108 35.83 -33.05 30.85
N SER A 109 35.54 -31.98 31.58
CA SER A 109 36.60 -31.20 32.24
C SER A 109 36.07 -30.39 33.43
N LYS A 110 36.40 -30.95 34.59
CA LYS A 110 36.29 -30.50 35.99
C LYS A 110 36.55 -29.02 36.31
N ASP A 111 35.87 -28.62 37.38
CA ASP A 111 36.33 -27.86 38.56
C ASP A 111 37.23 -26.63 38.37
N LYS A 112 36.72 -25.47 38.83
CA LYS A 112 37.39 -24.66 39.87
C LYS A 112 36.50 -23.57 40.44
N ILE A 113 36.30 -23.69 41.75
CA ILE A 113 35.79 -22.72 42.71
C ILE A 113 36.76 -21.55 42.83
N ILE A 114 36.26 -20.31 42.85
CA ILE A 114 36.89 -19.18 43.55
C ILE A 114 35.80 -18.36 44.27
N HIS A 115 35.84 -18.39 45.60
CA HIS A 115 35.23 -17.41 46.52
C HIS A 115 36.12 -16.15 46.61
N PHE A 116 35.52 -14.98 46.84
CA PHE A 116 35.96 -13.85 47.70
C PHE A 116 35.07 -12.63 47.34
N ASN A 117 34.58 -11.74 48.19
CA ASN A 117 34.29 -11.65 49.63
C ASN A 117 33.54 -10.32 49.82
N GLU A 118 32.65 -10.26 50.82
CA GLU A 118 31.94 -9.05 51.24
C GLU A 118 32.87 -8.06 51.98
N ASN A 119 32.60 -6.76 51.88
CA ASN A 119 32.42 -5.87 53.05
C ASN A 119 32.07 -4.40 52.68
N LEU A 120 30.95 -3.95 53.26
CA LEU A 120 30.63 -2.66 53.89
C LEU A 120 31.11 -1.31 53.30
N SER A 121 30.16 -0.38 53.14
CA SER A 121 29.95 0.70 54.14
C SER A 121 28.65 1.49 53.93
N ASP A 122 27.95 1.72 55.04
CA ASP A 122 26.86 2.68 55.24
C ASP A 122 27.23 4.11 54.84
N ASP A 123 26.24 4.87 54.32
CA ASP A 123 25.90 6.18 54.87
C ASP A 123 24.62 6.75 54.22
N LEU A 124 23.55 6.82 55.02
CA LEU A 124 22.38 7.68 54.83
C LEU A 124 22.70 9.06 55.43
N PRO A 125 22.02 10.12 54.95
CA PRO A 125 21.11 10.75 55.90
C PRO A 125 19.75 11.14 55.32
N ASN A 126 18.86 11.25 56.29
CA ASN A 126 17.43 11.42 56.19
C ASN A 126 17.02 12.91 56.31
N VAL A 127 15.72 13.16 56.16
CA VAL A 127 14.92 14.31 56.67
C VAL A 127 14.74 15.55 55.76
N LYS A 128 13.53 15.75 55.20
CA LYS A 128 12.50 16.69 55.71
C LYS A 128 11.24 16.75 54.81
N LYS A 129 10.09 16.40 55.40
CA LYS A 129 8.74 16.82 54.99
C LYS A 129 8.61 18.35 55.07
N VAL A 130 7.84 18.99 54.19
CA VAL A 130 6.88 20.09 54.50
C VAL A 130 5.99 20.44 53.29
N LYS A 131 4.68 20.39 53.58
CA LYS A 131 3.49 21.17 53.14
C LYS A 131 3.02 21.33 51.68
N LYS A 132 1.72 21.02 51.57
CA LYS A 132 0.65 21.59 50.73
C LYS A 132 0.78 23.11 50.49
N GLU A 133 0.47 23.54 49.28
CA GLU A 133 -0.28 24.77 49.04
C GLU A 133 -1.18 24.64 47.80
N GLU A 134 -2.42 25.05 48.00
CA GLU A 134 -3.49 25.14 47.02
C GLU A 134 -3.29 26.37 46.13
N VAL A 135 -3.55 26.27 44.83
CA VAL A 135 -3.86 27.44 44.00
C VAL A 135 -5.25 27.26 43.40
N LYS A 136 -6.18 28.06 43.92
CA LYS A 136 -7.51 28.32 43.37
C LYS A 136 -7.40 29.41 42.30
N SER A 137 -7.96 29.14 41.12
CA SER A 137 -8.62 30.13 40.27
C SER A 137 -9.60 29.33 39.41
N GLY A 138 -10.91 29.55 39.34
CA GLY A 138 -11.70 30.72 39.65
C GLY A 138 -12.75 30.80 38.55
N TYR A 139 -13.84 30.04 38.65
CA TYR A 139 -15.06 30.30 37.87
C TYR A 139 -16.28 30.20 38.76
N ARG A 140 -16.97 31.33 38.84
CA ARG A 140 -18.13 31.63 39.67
C ARG A 140 -19.36 31.40 38.80
N ALA A 141 -20.04 30.27 38.95
CA ALA A 141 -21.37 30.06 38.37
C ALA A 141 -22.44 30.21 39.46
N LYS A 142 -23.39 31.12 39.20
CA LYS A 142 -24.56 31.40 40.04
C LYS A 142 -25.39 30.13 40.22
N ARG A 143 -25.67 29.78 41.48
CA ARG A 143 -26.74 28.84 41.84
C ARG A 143 -28.09 29.51 41.60
N THR A 144 -28.83 29.05 40.61
CA THR A 144 -30.29 29.03 40.62
C THR A 144 -30.69 27.58 40.81
N GLY A 145 -31.34 27.29 41.94
CA GLY A 145 -31.77 25.96 42.30
C GLY A 145 -33.10 25.64 41.65
N GLU A 146 -33.10 24.64 40.77
CA GLU A 146 -34.22 23.73 40.60
C GLU A 146 -33.68 22.32 40.87
N LYS A 147 -34.25 21.65 41.85
CA LYS A 147 -33.90 20.25 42.16
C LYS A 147 -34.58 19.39 41.11
N ALA A 148 -33.83 18.98 40.10
CA ALA A 148 -34.24 17.90 39.20
C ALA A 148 -34.57 16.66 40.04
N THR A 149 -35.71 16.03 39.79
CA THR A 149 -36.14 14.83 40.50
C THR A 149 -35.34 13.62 40.01
N ALA A 150 -35.27 12.55 40.81
CA ALA A 150 -34.54 11.33 40.44
C ALA A 150 -35.09 10.67 39.15
N GLU A 151 -36.34 10.96 38.78
CA GLU A 151 -36.94 10.55 37.51
C GLU A 151 -36.45 11.38 36.31
N ASP A 152 -36.11 12.66 36.50
CA ASP A 152 -35.53 13.51 35.46
C ASP A 152 -34.07 13.13 35.16
N ILE A 153 -33.35 12.62 36.17
CA ILE A 153 -32.00 12.08 36.01
C ILE A 153 -32.05 10.71 35.33
N LYS A 154 -33.01 9.83 35.67
CA LYS A 154 -33.18 8.55 34.98
C LYS A 154 -33.57 8.71 33.51
N LYS A 155 -34.54 9.58 33.19
CA LYS A 155 -34.92 9.87 31.80
C LYS A 155 -33.80 10.51 31.00
N SER A 156 -32.97 11.37 31.60
CA SER A 156 -31.81 11.93 30.88
C SER A 156 -30.68 10.92 30.68
N THR A 157 -30.51 9.95 31.58
CA THR A 157 -29.52 8.87 31.42
C THR A 157 -29.97 7.81 30.41
N GLU A 158 -31.25 7.46 30.39
CA GLU A 158 -31.85 6.55 29.37
C GLU A 158 -31.81 7.18 27.97
N ASN A 159 -32.11 8.47 27.84
CA ASN A 159 -32.06 9.19 26.57
C ASN A 159 -30.61 9.39 26.07
N ILE A 160 -29.61 9.51 26.97
CA ILE A 160 -28.19 9.51 26.60
C ILE A 160 -27.73 8.12 26.17
N ASN A 161 -28.18 7.05 26.84
CA ASN A 161 -27.84 5.68 26.45
C ASN A 161 -28.48 5.29 25.10
N GLU A 162 -29.73 5.70 24.83
CA GLU A 162 -30.37 5.54 23.52
C GLU A 162 -29.61 6.32 22.43
N ILE A 163 -29.15 7.55 22.70
CA ILE A 163 -28.36 8.33 21.73
C ILE A 163 -26.98 7.70 21.47
N VAL A 164 -26.34 7.11 22.48
CA VAL A 164 -25.04 6.44 22.34
C VAL A 164 -25.18 5.10 21.60
N GLU A 165 -26.21 4.31 21.89
CA GLU A 165 -26.52 3.08 21.15
C GLU A 165 -26.92 3.37 19.69
N GLU A 166 -27.69 4.43 19.43
CA GLU A 166 -28.09 4.82 18.07
C GLU A 166 -26.92 5.39 17.25
N PHE A 167 -25.86 5.91 17.91
CA PHE A 167 -24.63 6.39 17.27
C PHE A 167 -23.69 5.25 16.90
N ASP A 168 -23.49 4.30 17.81
CA ASP A 168 -22.74 3.06 17.54
C ASP A 168 -23.42 2.25 16.42
N ASP A 169 -24.75 2.21 16.38
CA ASP A 169 -25.49 1.52 15.32
C ASP A 169 -25.41 2.25 13.96
N LYS A 170 -25.35 3.58 13.93
CA LYS A 170 -25.20 4.37 12.68
C LYS A 170 -23.80 4.27 12.10
N GLU A 171 -22.76 4.35 12.93
CA GLU A 171 -21.38 4.18 12.48
C GLU A 171 -21.18 2.75 11.97
N ASN A 172 -21.60 1.72 12.72
CA ASN A 172 -21.52 0.33 12.28
C ASN A 172 -22.32 0.05 11.01
N LYS A 173 -23.46 0.71 10.81
CA LYS A 173 -24.24 0.61 9.58
C LYS A 173 -23.49 1.16 8.37
N LYS A 174 -22.75 2.27 8.49
CA LYS A 174 -21.93 2.82 7.40
C LYS A 174 -20.83 1.85 6.96
N PHE A 175 -20.13 1.21 7.90
CA PHE A 175 -19.11 0.20 7.58
C PHE A 175 -19.75 -1.04 6.94
N ALA A 176 -20.89 -1.49 7.46
CA ALA A 176 -21.64 -2.62 6.91
C ALA A 176 -22.16 -2.35 5.49
N ASP A 177 -22.70 -1.15 5.23
CA ASP A 177 -23.20 -0.73 3.91
C ASP A 177 -22.07 -0.68 2.85
N LEU A 178 -20.84 -0.35 3.29
CA LEU A 178 -19.63 -0.36 2.46
C LEU A 178 -18.98 -1.74 2.36
N GLY A 179 -19.47 -2.75 3.09
CA GLY A 179 -18.90 -4.10 3.11
C GLY A 179 -17.49 -4.17 3.72
N ILE A 180 -17.15 -3.24 4.62
CA ILE A 180 -15.85 -3.16 5.29
C ILE A 180 -15.98 -3.42 6.78
N GLU A 181 -14.91 -3.95 7.39
CA GLU A 181 -14.85 -4.17 8.84
C GLU A 181 -14.62 -2.84 9.57
N ASN A 182 -15.39 -2.60 10.64
CA ASN A 182 -15.14 -1.48 11.54
C ASN A 182 -14.01 -1.86 12.51
N LEU A 183 -12.83 -1.27 12.30
CA LEU A 183 -11.62 -1.55 13.08
C LEU A 183 -11.51 -0.68 14.34
N HIS A 184 -12.57 0.02 14.76
CA HIS A 184 -12.52 0.95 15.89
C HIS A 184 -11.82 0.37 17.12
N LYS A 185 -12.29 -0.79 17.61
CA LYS A 185 -11.70 -1.45 18.79
C LYS A 185 -10.23 -1.78 18.59
N GLU A 186 -9.87 -2.29 17.41
CA GLU A 186 -8.50 -2.68 17.11
C GLU A 186 -7.55 -1.48 17.05
N ILE A 187 -8.01 -0.36 16.49
CA ILE A 187 -7.26 0.91 16.44
C ILE A 187 -7.05 1.47 17.86
N ILE A 188 -8.10 1.53 18.67
CA ILE A 188 -8.02 2.02 20.05
C ILE A 188 -7.09 1.13 20.89
N ASP A 189 -7.13 -0.18 20.71
CA ASP A 189 -6.35 -1.16 21.48
C ASP A 189 -4.83 -0.99 21.33
N ILE A 190 -4.36 -0.41 20.22
CA ILE A 190 -2.94 -0.16 19.98
C ILE A 190 -2.38 0.90 20.94
N PHE A 191 -3.20 1.91 21.26
CA PHE A 191 -2.76 3.10 21.98
C PHE A 191 -3.19 3.14 23.45
N THR A 192 -4.25 2.42 23.82
CA THR A 192 -4.84 2.51 25.16
C THR A 192 -4.47 1.35 26.08
N LYS A 193 -4.18 0.18 25.52
CA LYS A 193 -4.08 -1.04 26.31
C LYS A 193 -2.73 -1.14 27.01
N THR A 194 -2.79 -1.22 28.33
CA THR A 194 -1.64 -1.12 29.22
C THR A 194 -0.62 -2.23 29.01
N LYS A 195 0.66 -1.88 29.20
CA LYS A 195 1.77 -2.83 29.16
C LYS A 195 1.64 -3.83 30.30
N GLN A 196 1.87 -5.09 30.00
CA GLN A 196 2.00 -6.14 31.01
C GLN A 196 3.48 -6.31 31.35
N LYS A 197 3.77 -6.54 32.63
CA LYS A 197 5.13 -6.91 33.04
C LYS A 197 5.35 -8.37 32.65
N THR A 198 6.08 -8.57 31.57
CA THR A 198 6.51 -9.87 31.09
C THR A 198 8.03 -9.88 30.94
N ASP A 199 8.66 -10.95 31.42
CA ASP A 199 10.11 -11.12 31.29
C ASP A 199 10.44 -11.66 29.90
N PHE A 200 11.50 -11.11 29.31
CA PHE A 200 12.02 -11.59 28.04
C PHE A 200 12.77 -12.90 28.21
N LYS A 201 12.67 -13.78 27.19
CA LYS A 201 13.43 -15.03 27.13
C LYS A 201 14.18 -15.13 25.82
N ASP A 202 15.47 -15.41 25.90
CA ASP A 202 16.37 -15.49 24.73
C ASP A 202 16.03 -16.66 23.78
N ASN A 203 15.21 -17.62 24.24
CA ASN A 203 14.80 -18.80 23.49
C ASN A 203 13.37 -18.71 22.93
N PHE A 204 12.79 -17.52 22.84
CA PHE A 204 11.49 -17.34 22.19
C PHE A 204 11.51 -17.87 20.75
N THR A 205 10.39 -18.45 20.34
CA THR A 205 10.09 -18.59 18.91
C THR A 205 9.72 -17.22 18.32
N ILE A 206 9.71 -17.09 16.99
CA ILE A 206 9.33 -15.83 16.34
C ILE A 206 7.91 -15.40 16.74
N GLN A 207 6.96 -16.34 16.77
CA GLN A 207 5.60 -16.09 17.23
C GLN A 207 5.58 -15.61 18.69
N GLN A 208 6.28 -16.29 19.59
CA GLN A 208 6.36 -15.89 21.00
C GLN A 208 6.98 -14.50 21.17
N PHE A 209 7.94 -14.13 20.32
CA PHE A 209 8.52 -12.80 20.32
C PHE A 209 7.52 -11.72 19.88
N VAL A 210 6.68 -12.00 18.89
CA VAL A 210 5.61 -11.08 18.44
C VAL A 210 4.55 -10.91 19.54
N GLU A 211 4.11 -12.01 20.15
CA GLU A 211 3.18 -11.98 21.30
C GLU A 211 3.78 -11.24 22.49
N TYR A 212 5.06 -11.50 22.81
CA TYR A 212 5.79 -10.76 23.83
C TYR A 212 5.83 -9.27 23.53
N SER A 213 6.13 -8.90 22.29
CA SER A 213 6.25 -7.50 21.88
C SER A 213 4.92 -6.76 22.02
N SER A 214 3.81 -7.42 21.67
CA SER A 214 2.47 -6.86 21.81
C SER A 214 2.09 -6.61 23.26
N MET A 215 2.48 -7.49 24.19
CA MET A 215 2.17 -7.37 25.62
C MET A 215 3.10 -6.40 26.37
N ALA A 216 4.40 -6.43 26.05
CA ALA A 216 5.45 -5.73 26.81
C ALA A 216 5.67 -4.28 26.36
N PHE A 217 5.39 -3.97 25.09
CA PHE A 217 5.65 -2.66 24.50
C PHE A 217 4.37 -1.92 24.13
N GLU A 218 4.52 -0.62 23.94
CA GLU A 218 3.43 0.30 23.60
C GLU A 218 3.92 1.13 22.44
N PHE A 219 3.10 1.18 21.41
CA PHE A 219 3.31 2.07 20.28
C PHE A 219 2.70 3.43 20.63
N LYS A 220 3.49 4.50 20.51
CA LYS A 220 3.04 5.88 20.77
C LYS A 220 3.30 6.75 19.56
N LEU A 221 2.28 7.46 19.10
CA LEU A 221 2.41 8.40 17.98
C LEU A 221 3.23 9.64 18.35
N ASP A 222 3.25 10.04 19.63
CA ASP A 222 4.03 11.19 20.10
C ASP A 222 5.53 10.88 20.21
N ASN A 223 5.92 9.61 20.17
CA ASN A 223 7.32 9.24 20.24
C ASN A 223 7.97 9.34 18.86
N ARG A 224 8.71 10.44 18.64
CA ARG A 224 9.55 10.65 17.44
C ARG A 224 11.02 10.32 17.69
N LYS A 225 11.40 9.97 18.92
CA LYS A 225 12.78 9.62 19.24
C LYS A 225 13.05 8.17 18.85
N ARG A 226 14.26 7.91 18.35
CA ARG A 226 14.72 6.53 18.10
C ARG A 226 14.58 5.73 19.39
N HIS A 227 13.81 4.65 19.33
CA HIS A 227 13.75 3.70 20.42
C HIS A 227 15.11 3.00 20.57
N THR A 228 15.52 2.71 21.80
CA THR A 228 16.74 1.93 22.04
C THR A 228 16.35 0.58 22.60
N ILE A 229 16.68 -0.47 21.86
CA ILE A 229 16.46 -1.85 22.27
C ILE A 229 17.52 -2.21 23.29
N LYS A 230 17.09 -2.67 24.48
CA LYS A 230 18.00 -3.08 25.55
C LYS A 230 18.56 -4.48 25.28
N ASN A 231 19.76 -4.76 25.78
CA ASN A 231 20.24 -6.14 25.91
C ASN A 231 19.40 -6.88 26.97
N PRO A 232 19.09 -8.18 26.81
CA PRO A 232 19.52 -9.11 25.76
C PRO A 232 18.68 -9.08 24.46
N MET A 233 17.54 -8.37 24.45
CA MET A 233 16.58 -8.35 23.34
C MET A 233 17.19 -7.90 22.01
N LYS A 234 18.12 -6.94 22.06
CA LYS A 234 18.85 -6.47 20.88
C LYS A 234 19.61 -7.59 20.17
N LEU A 235 20.24 -8.50 20.93
CA LEU A 235 20.96 -9.63 20.34
C LEU A 235 20.02 -10.58 19.62
N TYR A 236 18.85 -10.85 20.22
CA TYR A 236 17.82 -11.68 19.61
C TYR A 236 17.29 -11.05 18.31
N VAL A 237 16.94 -9.76 18.33
CA VAL A 237 16.44 -9.06 17.12
C VAL A 237 17.50 -9.12 16.02
N ASN A 238 18.76 -8.82 16.31
CA ASN A 238 19.82 -8.83 15.31
C ASN A 238 20.09 -10.25 14.74
N GLN A 239 19.90 -11.30 15.55
CA GLN A 239 20.06 -12.68 15.10
C GLN A 239 18.88 -13.18 14.24
N PHE A 240 17.68 -12.65 14.48
CA PHE A 240 16.44 -13.19 13.89
C PHE A 240 15.64 -12.18 13.05
N GLN A 241 16.20 -11.02 12.74
CA GLN A 241 15.52 -9.89 12.07
C GLN A 241 14.75 -10.33 10.82
N ASP A 242 15.41 -11.00 9.87
CA ASP A 242 14.78 -11.44 8.61
C ASP A 242 13.63 -12.42 8.87
N LYS A 243 13.76 -13.30 9.87
CA LYS A 243 12.71 -14.26 10.23
C LYS A 243 11.52 -13.57 10.89
N ILE A 244 11.77 -12.56 11.73
CA ILE A 244 10.72 -11.74 12.33
C ILE A 244 9.94 -11.02 11.23
N LEU A 245 10.64 -10.33 10.34
CA LEU A 245 10.02 -9.57 9.24
C LEU A 245 9.27 -10.47 8.27
N THR A 246 9.87 -11.59 7.87
CA THR A 246 9.21 -12.60 7.02
C THR A 246 7.93 -13.11 7.69
N TYR A 247 7.96 -13.41 8.99
CA TYR A 247 6.80 -13.85 9.74
C TYR A 247 5.70 -12.78 9.79
N LEU A 248 6.05 -11.52 10.08
CA LEU A 248 5.09 -10.41 10.10
C LEU A 248 4.41 -10.23 8.74
N ILE A 249 5.18 -10.19 7.64
CA ILE A 249 4.64 -9.97 6.30
C ILE A 249 3.81 -11.15 5.80
N SER A 250 4.20 -12.38 6.14
CA SER A 250 3.46 -13.59 5.76
C SER A 250 2.13 -13.73 6.52
N ASN A 251 2.05 -13.16 7.72
CA ASN A 251 0.89 -13.23 8.60
C ASN A 251 0.22 -11.85 8.80
N ILE A 252 0.48 -10.89 7.91
CA ILE A 252 0.02 -9.50 8.09
C ILE A 252 -1.51 -9.36 8.17
N ASN A 253 -2.24 -10.30 7.56
CA ASN A 253 -3.71 -10.33 7.56
C ASN A 253 -4.30 -11.22 8.67
N SER A 254 -3.49 -12.01 9.39
CA SER A 254 -3.95 -12.89 10.47
C SER A 254 -3.53 -12.42 11.85
N LEU A 255 -2.44 -11.66 11.95
CA LEU A 255 -2.02 -10.99 13.18
C LEU A 255 -2.91 -9.78 13.47
N SER A 256 -3.08 -9.48 14.75
CA SER A 256 -3.73 -8.24 15.16
C SER A 256 -2.84 -7.03 14.81
N LEU A 257 -3.49 -5.89 14.55
CA LEU A 257 -2.83 -4.63 14.26
C LEU A 257 -1.89 -4.23 15.41
N ARG A 258 -2.25 -4.55 16.65
CA ARG A 258 -1.37 -4.34 17.79
C ARG A 258 -0.09 -5.15 17.69
N GLU A 259 -0.17 -6.45 17.41
CA GLU A 259 1.01 -7.32 17.27
C GLU A 259 1.96 -6.80 16.20
N VAL A 260 1.42 -6.43 15.03
CA VAL A 260 2.21 -5.89 13.92
C VAL A 260 2.83 -4.54 14.29
N CYS A 261 2.02 -3.57 14.72
CA CYS A 261 2.49 -2.21 15.02
C CYS A 261 3.49 -2.18 16.17
N THR A 262 3.24 -2.89 17.27
CA THR A 262 4.17 -2.91 18.40
C THR A 262 5.49 -3.59 18.04
N THR A 263 5.45 -4.70 17.31
CA THR A 263 6.67 -5.39 16.88
C THR A 263 7.46 -4.53 15.91
N LEU A 264 6.83 -4.01 14.84
CA LEU A 264 7.48 -3.13 13.87
C LEU A 264 8.07 -1.90 14.55
N PHE A 265 7.30 -1.24 15.42
CA PHE A 265 7.78 -0.08 16.18
C PHE A 265 8.97 -0.42 17.07
N TYR A 266 8.97 -1.62 17.66
CA TYR A 266 10.05 -2.04 18.53
C TYR A 266 11.35 -2.29 17.77
N ILE A 267 11.29 -2.99 16.64
CA ILE A 267 12.47 -3.37 15.86
C ILE A 267 12.91 -2.32 14.83
N ASN A 268 12.13 -1.26 14.58
CA ASN A 268 12.38 -0.30 13.50
C ASN A 268 13.78 0.35 13.50
N CYS A 269 14.43 0.46 14.67
CA CYS A 269 15.74 1.09 14.78
C CYS A 269 16.88 0.19 14.32
N GLU A 270 16.63 -1.12 14.21
CA GLU A 270 17.59 -2.09 13.67
C GLU A 270 17.33 -2.38 12.18
N ILE A 271 16.26 -1.83 11.59
CA ILE A 271 15.96 -1.96 10.15
C ILE A 271 16.57 -0.78 9.39
N ASP A 272 17.35 -1.09 8.36
CA ASP A 272 17.89 -0.10 7.43
C ASP A 272 16.77 0.63 6.67
N GLU A 273 16.99 1.92 6.38
CA GLU A 273 15.98 2.76 5.73
C GLU A 273 15.52 2.21 4.37
N LYS A 274 16.46 1.69 3.56
CA LYS A 274 16.13 1.06 2.28
C LYS A 274 15.22 -0.16 2.48
N TYR A 275 15.44 -0.93 3.53
CA TYR A 275 14.65 -2.12 3.78
C TYR A 275 13.26 -1.78 4.33
N LYS A 276 13.12 -0.68 5.10
CA LYS A 276 11.81 -0.12 5.46
C LYS A 276 10.99 0.26 4.23
N MET A 277 11.62 0.81 3.19
CA MET A 277 10.92 1.13 1.94
C MET A 277 10.34 -0.11 1.26
N VAL A 278 11.12 -1.20 1.20
CA VAL A 278 10.64 -2.48 0.66
C VAL A 278 9.52 -3.05 1.52
N LEU A 279 9.67 -3.05 2.85
CA LEU A 279 8.62 -3.50 3.77
C LEU A 279 7.34 -2.67 3.64
N ALA A 280 7.44 -1.36 3.41
CA ALA A 280 6.28 -0.50 3.17
C ALA A 280 5.55 -0.91 1.88
N MET A 281 6.28 -1.27 0.81
CA MET A 281 5.69 -1.81 -0.40
C MET A 281 4.97 -3.14 -0.13
N ASP A 282 5.61 -4.05 0.60
CA ASP A 282 5.02 -5.35 0.96
C ASP A 282 3.74 -5.18 1.78
N ILE A 283 3.73 -4.25 2.74
CA ILE A 283 2.53 -3.89 3.51
C ILE A 283 1.43 -3.41 2.57
N ILE A 284 1.73 -2.47 1.67
CA ILE A 284 0.75 -1.91 0.72
C ILE A 284 0.15 -3.00 -0.18
N LEU A 285 0.98 -3.91 -0.71
CA LEU A 285 0.54 -4.92 -1.68
C LEU A 285 -0.17 -6.13 -1.05
N ARG A 286 0.14 -6.48 0.21
CA ARG A 286 -0.36 -7.71 0.84
C ARG A 286 -1.52 -7.48 1.80
N LEU A 287 -1.72 -6.24 2.26
CA LEU A 287 -2.74 -5.92 3.24
C LEU A 287 -4.14 -5.90 2.60
N LYS A 288 -5.03 -6.77 3.08
CA LYS A 288 -6.43 -6.84 2.63
C LYS A 288 -7.25 -5.67 3.16
N GLU A 289 -7.06 -5.33 4.44
CA GLU A 289 -7.77 -4.25 5.13
C GLU A 289 -6.95 -2.96 5.12
N ARG A 290 -7.17 -2.12 4.11
CA ARG A 290 -6.38 -0.89 3.88
C ARG A 290 -6.43 0.10 5.05
N SER A 291 -7.46 0.07 5.88
CA SER A 291 -7.56 0.92 7.09
C SER A 291 -6.48 0.66 8.12
N LYS A 292 -5.81 -0.50 8.08
CA LYS A 292 -4.65 -0.81 8.94
C LYS A 292 -3.36 -0.13 8.47
N MET A 293 -3.29 0.28 7.20
CA MET A 293 -2.05 0.66 6.52
C MET A 293 -1.33 1.82 7.21
N LEU A 294 -2.04 2.91 7.53
CA LEU A 294 -1.42 4.12 8.09
C LEU A 294 -0.73 3.84 9.42
N TYR A 295 -1.34 3.01 10.27
CA TYR A 295 -0.80 2.66 11.57
C TYR A 295 0.46 1.79 11.44
N MET A 296 0.44 0.80 10.54
CA MET A 296 1.59 -0.05 10.27
C MET A 296 2.76 0.74 9.68
N LEU A 297 2.50 1.65 8.73
CA LEU A 297 3.52 2.55 8.18
C LEU A 297 4.08 3.47 9.28
N SER A 298 3.21 4.04 10.13
CA SER A 298 3.65 4.88 11.24
C SER A 298 4.55 4.13 12.22
N ALA A 299 4.25 2.86 12.52
CA ALA A 299 5.11 2.00 13.34
C ALA A 299 6.47 1.71 12.68
N LEU A 300 6.46 1.34 11.40
CA LEU A 300 7.66 1.00 10.62
C LEU A 300 8.66 2.17 10.54
N PHE A 301 8.16 3.39 10.36
CA PHE A 301 8.97 4.59 10.24
C PHE A 301 9.14 5.34 11.58
N ASN A 302 8.78 4.75 12.71
CA ASN A 302 8.88 5.39 14.02
C ASN A 302 8.23 6.79 14.06
N ASN A 303 7.07 6.93 13.41
CA ASN A 303 6.36 8.19 13.25
C ASN A 303 7.13 9.31 12.52
N VAL A 304 8.21 8.99 11.80
CA VAL A 304 8.98 9.98 11.03
C VAL A 304 9.34 9.37 9.69
N PHE A 305 8.64 9.81 8.64
CA PHE A 305 8.97 9.41 7.29
C PHE A 305 10.06 10.33 6.72
N SER A 306 11.18 9.73 6.29
CA SER A 306 12.23 10.46 5.59
C SER A 306 11.76 10.68 4.15
N ASP A 307 11.41 11.92 3.78
CA ASP A 307 11.18 12.25 2.36
C ASP A 307 12.48 12.05 1.58
N GLY A 308 12.64 10.87 0.97
CA GLY A 308 13.59 10.66 -0.10
C GLY A 308 13.13 11.44 -1.32
N ASN A 309 14.04 12.12 -2.03
CA ASN A 309 13.75 12.68 -3.36
C ASN A 309 13.76 11.56 -4.42
N ASN A 310 12.98 10.49 -4.22
CA ASN A 310 12.83 9.42 -5.21
C ASN A 310 11.34 9.08 -5.45
N ASP A 311 11.07 8.40 -6.56
CA ASP A 311 9.71 8.10 -7.00
C ASP A 311 8.97 7.20 -5.99
N LEU A 312 9.68 6.26 -5.37
CA LEU A 312 9.10 5.31 -4.41
C LEU A 312 8.65 5.99 -3.10
N SER A 313 9.49 6.84 -2.51
CA SER A 313 9.10 7.63 -1.33
C SER A 313 7.96 8.58 -1.63
N THR A 314 8.00 9.24 -2.78
CA THR A 314 6.90 10.12 -3.23
C THR A 314 5.60 9.33 -3.39
N ALA A 315 5.66 8.10 -3.91
CA ALA A 315 4.51 7.23 -4.08
C ALA A 315 3.94 6.75 -2.75
N ILE A 316 4.78 6.25 -1.84
CA ILE A 316 4.36 5.81 -0.51
C ILE A 316 3.69 6.97 0.24
N MET A 317 4.27 8.17 0.18
CA MET A 317 3.67 9.36 0.77
C MET A 317 2.33 9.72 0.14
N SER A 318 2.24 9.68 -1.20
CA SER A 318 0.99 9.97 -1.90
C SER A 318 -0.11 8.94 -1.61
N ILE A 319 0.25 7.66 -1.46
CA ILE A 319 -0.64 6.56 -1.07
C ILE A 319 -1.11 6.77 0.38
N ALA A 320 -0.20 7.09 1.29
CA ALA A 320 -0.55 7.36 2.69
C ALA A 320 -1.46 8.58 2.81
N SER A 321 -1.23 9.65 2.03
CA SER A 321 -2.11 10.83 2.00
C SER A 321 -3.50 10.50 1.46
N HIS A 322 -3.57 9.70 0.40
CA HIS A 322 -4.83 9.23 -0.17
C HIS A 322 -5.62 8.39 0.84
N GLN A 323 -4.97 7.42 1.49
CA GLN A 323 -5.61 6.59 2.50
C GLN A 323 -6.05 7.44 3.70
N HIS A 324 -5.24 8.40 4.14
CA HIS A 324 -5.60 9.30 5.24
C HIS A 324 -6.91 10.05 4.94
N SER A 325 -7.09 10.56 3.72
CA SER A 325 -8.35 11.21 3.33
C SER A 325 -9.53 10.25 3.44
N ILE A 326 -9.38 9.00 2.97
CA ILE A 326 -10.42 7.97 3.09
C ILE A 326 -10.76 7.68 4.56
N GLU A 327 -9.74 7.47 5.41
CA GLU A 327 -9.95 7.15 6.83
C GLU A 327 -10.62 8.31 7.59
N MET A 328 -10.25 9.56 7.29
CA MET A 328 -10.89 10.73 7.89
C MET A 328 -12.38 10.83 7.53
N ASP A 329 -12.74 10.47 6.30
CA ASP A 329 -14.13 10.43 5.85
C ASP A 329 -14.88 9.25 6.47
N LEU A 330 -14.24 8.08 6.60
CA LEU A 330 -14.81 6.89 7.23
C LEU A 330 -15.14 7.15 8.70
N TYR A 331 -14.16 7.62 9.47
CA TYR A 331 -14.24 7.87 10.91
C TYR A 331 -14.61 9.33 11.25
N GLN A 332 -15.34 10.03 10.37
CA GLN A 332 -15.66 11.46 10.52
C GLN A 332 -16.31 11.82 11.88
N GLU A 333 -17.03 10.87 12.48
CA GLU A 333 -17.77 10.99 13.73
C GLU A 333 -16.96 10.51 14.95
N ASN A 334 -15.83 9.83 14.72
CA ASN A 334 -14.99 9.25 15.75
C ASN A 334 -13.83 10.19 16.14
N GLU A 335 -14.06 11.06 17.12
CA GLU A 335 -13.10 12.08 17.54
C GLU A 335 -11.78 11.50 18.08
N GLU A 336 -11.76 10.28 18.60
CA GLU A 336 -10.53 9.65 19.08
C GLU A 336 -9.64 9.18 17.93
N ILE A 337 -10.21 8.45 16.97
CA ILE A 337 -9.46 7.98 15.79
C ILE A 337 -8.99 9.16 14.94
N LYS A 338 -9.82 10.19 14.77
CA LYS A 338 -9.42 11.43 14.06
C LYS A 338 -8.19 12.08 14.67
N LYS A 339 -8.05 12.08 16.01
CA LYS A 339 -6.84 12.59 16.67
C LYS A 339 -5.61 11.77 16.28
N PHE A 340 -5.71 10.45 16.25
CA PHE A 340 -4.59 9.60 15.82
C PHE A 340 -4.20 9.87 14.38
N LEU A 341 -5.18 9.97 13.48
CA LEU A 341 -4.95 10.28 12.06
C LEU A 341 -4.28 11.65 11.87
N GLU A 342 -4.75 12.69 12.56
CA GLU A 342 -4.14 14.03 12.49
C GLU A 342 -2.70 14.03 13.04
N ILE A 343 -2.40 13.24 14.08
CA ILE A 343 -1.02 13.09 14.56
C ILE A 343 -0.16 12.41 13.49
N ILE A 344 -0.65 11.33 12.86
CA ILE A 344 0.07 10.64 11.77
C ILE A 344 0.34 11.62 10.61
N LYS A 345 -0.66 12.40 10.21
CA LYS A 345 -0.52 13.43 9.18
C LYS A 345 0.57 14.44 9.49
N ILE A 346 0.65 14.94 10.72
CA ILE A 346 1.68 15.89 11.14
C ILE A 346 3.06 15.22 11.17
N ASN A 347 3.13 14.01 11.70
CA ASN A 347 4.34 13.20 11.84
C ASN A 347 4.98 12.88 10.50
N PHE A 348 4.16 12.47 9.53
CA PHE A 348 4.61 12.11 8.19
C PHE A 348 4.68 13.33 7.27
N ASN A 349 4.02 14.44 7.64
CA ASN A 349 3.89 15.61 6.79
C ASN A 349 3.21 15.25 5.43
N LEU A 350 2.16 14.41 5.52
CA LEU A 350 1.49 13.72 4.40
C LEU A 350 1.18 14.61 3.19
N PHE A 351 0.69 15.84 3.40
CA PHE A 351 0.24 16.69 2.29
C PHE A 351 1.33 17.53 1.63
N LYS A 352 2.54 17.53 2.18
CA LYS A 352 3.67 18.28 1.61
C LYS A 352 4.49 17.32 0.76
N GLY A 353 4.43 17.53 -0.56
CA GLY A 353 5.13 16.68 -1.53
C GLY A 353 4.30 15.54 -2.10
N SER A 354 3.15 15.20 -1.50
CA SER A 354 2.20 14.23 -2.09
C SER A 354 1.62 14.74 -3.40
N ARG A 355 1.52 13.84 -4.39
CA ARG A 355 0.88 14.10 -5.68
C ARG A 355 -0.44 13.33 -5.74
N GLY A 356 -1.39 13.83 -6.54
CA GLY A 356 -2.59 13.05 -6.84
C GLY A 356 -2.20 11.74 -7.52
N LEU A 357 -2.67 10.60 -7.00
CA LEU A 357 -2.26 9.27 -7.46
C LEU A 357 -2.49 9.06 -8.96
N PHE A 358 -3.64 9.48 -9.49
CA PHE A 358 -3.92 9.40 -10.94
C PHE A 358 -2.93 10.20 -11.79
N LYS A 359 -2.60 11.43 -11.35
CA LYS A 359 -1.63 12.27 -12.07
C LYS A 359 -0.23 11.67 -12.00
N MET A 360 0.17 11.15 -10.84
CA MET A 360 1.47 10.49 -10.67
C MET A 360 1.56 9.25 -11.55
N LEU A 361 0.49 8.45 -11.64
CA LEU A 361 0.40 7.31 -12.54
C LEU A 361 0.57 7.73 -14.01
N ASP A 362 -0.13 8.79 -14.43
CA ASP A 362 0.01 9.32 -15.80
C ASP A 362 1.44 9.80 -16.10
N ASP A 363 2.04 10.54 -15.18
CA ASP A 363 3.42 11.03 -15.32
C ASP A 363 4.44 9.87 -15.44
N LEU A 364 4.23 8.78 -14.68
CA LEU A 364 5.10 7.60 -14.69
C LEU A 364 4.96 6.77 -15.96
N ILE A 365 3.75 6.67 -16.51
CA ILE A 365 3.51 5.99 -17.80
C ILE A 365 4.15 6.81 -18.93
N LEU A 366 4.01 8.14 -18.89
CA LEU A 366 4.51 9.04 -19.92
C LEU A 366 6.03 9.30 -19.85
N CYS A 367 6.75 8.78 -18.86
CA CYS A 367 8.17 9.05 -18.60
C CYS A 367 9.10 8.85 -19.82
N ASN A 368 8.72 8.08 -20.83
CA ASN A 368 9.51 7.90 -22.05
C ASN A 368 9.18 8.86 -23.22
N PHE A 369 8.14 9.70 -23.11
CA PHE A 369 7.78 10.65 -24.17
C PHE A 369 8.44 12.03 -24.00
N SER A 370 8.97 12.32 -22.81
CA SER A 370 9.50 13.63 -22.45
C SER A 370 11.02 13.61 -22.30
N ASN A 371 11.75 13.47 -23.41
CA ASN A 371 13.10 14.00 -23.50
C ASN A 371 13.04 15.54 -23.53
N LYS A 372 12.80 16.14 -22.36
CA LYS A 372 13.10 17.54 -22.11
C LYS A 372 13.89 17.65 -20.81
N THR A 373 15.08 18.23 -20.98
CA THR A 373 16.08 18.69 -20.00
C THR A 373 17.06 17.59 -19.52
N HIS A 374 18.39 17.66 -19.67
CA HIS A 374 19.34 18.71 -20.02
C HIS A 374 20.45 18.13 -20.90
N ALA A 375 20.51 18.54 -22.17
CA ALA A 375 21.69 18.33 -23.03
C ALA A 375 22.08 19.68 -23.62
N SER A 376 22.79 20.49 -22.83
CA SER A 376 23.89 21.26 -23.42
C SER A 376 24.96 20.25 -23.78
N ASP A 377 25.38 20.28 -25.05
CA ASP A 377 26.54 19.60 -25.62
C ASP A 377 26.38 18.11 -25.92
N LYS A 378 25.55 17.81 -26.93
CA LYS A 378 25.92 17.09 -28.17
C LYS A 378 24.65 16.69 -28.91
N LEU A 379 24.51 17.22 -30.11
CA LEU A 379 23.24 17.36 -30.83
C LEU A 379 23.20 16.44 -32.06
N GLU A 380 23.70 15.19 -31.94
CA GLU A 380 23.73 14.25 -33.07
C GLU A 380 23.03 12.89 -32.82
N ASP A 381 22.58 12.57 -31.60
CA ASP A 381 21.84 11.30 -31.32
C ASP A 381 20.36 11.53 -30.93
N LYS A 382 19.72 12.56 -31.47
CA LYS A 382 18.33 12.94 -31.13
C LYS A 382 17.23 12.18 -31.91
N GLU A 383 17.57 11.23 -32.77
CA GLU A 383 16.59 10.50 -33.60
C GLU A 383 16.33 9.03 -33.20
N LYS A 384 16.87 8.51 -32.08
CA LYS A 384 16.65 7.10 -31.66
C LYS A 384 16.40 6.86 -30.16
N GLY A 385 15.84 7.84 -29.45
CA GLY A 385 15.78 7.84 -27.98
C GLY A 385 14.76 6.91 -27.30
N LEU A 386 14.52 5.68 -27.78
CA LEU A 386 14.02 4.61 -26.91
C LEU A 386 15.26 4.06 -26.18
N LEU A 387 15.51 4.57 -24.98
CA LEU A 387 16.51 4.01 -24.08
C LEU A 387 16.17 2.53 -23.83
N ASN A 388 17.16 1.64 -24.04
CA ASN A 388 17.01 0.23 -23.72
C ASN A 388 16.61 0.07 -22.25
N VAL A 389 15.58 -0.74 -21.99
CA VAL A 389 15.12 -1.07 -20.65
C VAL A 389 16.03 -2.13 -20.00
N ILE A 390 16.55 -3.05 -20.81
CA ILE A 390 17.45 -4.12 -20.38
C ILE A 390 18.90 -3.63 -20.37
N ASN A 391 19.55 -3.74 -19.22
CA ASN A 391 20.99 -3.60 -19.09
C ASN A 391 21.67 -4.95 -19.27
N TYR A 392 22.05 -5.25 -20.52
CA TYR A 392 22.73 -6.48 -20.89
C TYR A 392 24.07 -6.69 -20.20
N ASP A 393 24.81 -5.63 -19.91
CA ASP A 393 26.14 -5.73 -19.29
C ASP A 393 26.05 -6.17 -17.82
N LYS A 394 25.01 -5.70 -17.13
CA LYS A 394 24.73 -6.06 -15.73
C LYS A 394 23.72 -7.20 -15.58
N THR A 395 23.18 -7.72 -16.69
CA THR A 395 22.13 -8.75 -16.70
C THR A 395 20.94 -8.39 -15.81
N CYS A 396 20.50 -7.14 -15.86
CA CYS A 396 19.41 -6.61 -15.04
C CYS A 396 18.55 -5.61 -15.83
N ILE A 397 17.38 -5.26 -15.30
CA ILE A 397 16.65 -4.07 -15.76
C ILE A 397 17.36 -2.82 -15.23
N PHE A 398 17.37 -1.72 -15.99
CA PHE A 398 17.87 -0.47 -15.44
C PHE A 398 17.03 -0.05 -14.23
N TYR A 399 17.70 0.22 -13.11
CA TYR A 399 17.09 0.52 -11.82
C TYR A 399 16.01 1.60 -11.89
N GLU A 400 16.17 2.62 -12.73
CA GLU A 400 15.17 3.67 -12.91
C GLU A 400 13.83 3.14 -13.44
N TYR A 401 13.85 2.29 -14.47
CA TYR A 401 12.62 1.70 -15.02
C TYR A 401 12.00 0.69 -14.07
N ASP A 402 12.85 -0.07 -13.39
CA ASP A 402 12.43 -1.08 -12.42
C ASP A 402 11.65 -0.45 -11.26
N VAL A 403 12.23 0.59 -10.63
CA VAL A 403 11.55 1.33 -9.55
C VAL A 403 10.24 1.96 -10.04
N LYS A 404 10.20 2.56 -11.23
CA LYS A 404 8.97 3.15 -11.77
C LYS A 404 7.89 2.09 -12.02
N ALA A 405 8.26 0.91 -12.52
CA ALA A 405 7.33 -0.19 -12.73
C ALA A 405 6.72 -0.69 -11.40
N TRP A 406 7.55 -0.83 -10.37
CA TRP A 406 7.08 -1.11 -9.02
C TRP A 406 6.14 -0.03 -8.48
N VAL A 407 6.45 1.25 -8.70
CA VAL A 407 5.60 2.36 -8.27
C VAL A 407 4.25 2.38 -9.00
N VAL A 408 4.25 2.17 -10.31
CA VAL A 408 3.01 2.04 -11.10
C VAL A 408 2.15 0.90 -10.54
N ARG A 409 2.76 -0.25 -10.26
CA ARG A 409 2.08 -1.40 -9.63
C ARG A 409 1.45 -1.03 -8.28
N LEU A 410 2.18 -0.36 -7.38
CA LEU A 410 1.66 0.10 -6.08
C LEU A 410 0.46 1.04 -6.23
N ILE A 411 0.57 2.04 -7.12
CA ILE A 411 -0.50 3.03 -7.30
C ILE A 411 -1.76 2.37 -7.86
N CYS A 412 -1.62 1.53 -8.88
CA CYS A 412 -2.76 0.79 -9.44
C CYS A 412 -3.38 -0.13 -8.38
N HIS A 413 -2.56 -0.74 -7.51
CA HIS A 413 -3.05 -1.61 -6.44
C HIS A 413 -3.94 -0.87 -5.44
N ILE A 414 -3.63 0.40 -5.14
CA ILE A 414 -4.39 1.24 -4.24
C ILE A 414 -5.66 1.81 -4.87
N LEU A 415 -5.58 2.31 -6.10
CA LEU A 415 -6.68 3.07 -6.72
C LEU A 415 -7.91 2.23 -7.08
N ASP A 416 -7.72 0.95 -7.36
CA ASP A 416 -8.70 -0.12 -7.55
C ASP A 416 -8.01 -1.11 -8.48
N TRP A 417 -7.66 -2.28 -7.95
CA TRP A 417 -6.93 -3.29 -8.70
C TRP A 417 -7.66 -3.66 -9.99
N ASP A 418 -8.93 -4.04 -9.90
CA ASP A 418 -9.63 -4.64 -11.05
C ASP A 418 -9.92 -3.59 -12.12
N PHE A 419 -10.27 -2.36 -11.74
CA PHE A 419 -10.54 -1.30 -12.70
C PHE A 419 -9.27 -0.64 -13.24
N THR A 420 -8.37 -0.21 -12.36
CA THR A 420 -7.21 0.61 -12.75
C THR A 420 -6.21 -0.18 -13.56
N TYR A 421 -6.01 -1.46 -13.25
CA TYR A 421 -5.12 -2.33 -14.04
C TYR A 421 -5.60 -2.48 -15.47
N ASN A 422 -6.86 -2.87 -15.65
CA ASN A 422 -7.44 -3.06 -16.97
C ASN A 422 -7.40 -1.77 -17.78
N LYS A 423 -7.75 -0.64 -17.15
CA LYS A 423 -7.68 0.67 -17.82
C LYS A 423 -6.26 1.02 -18.26
N VAL A 424 -5.25 0.82 -17.39
CA VAL A 424 -3.86 1.12 -17.73
C VAL A 424 -3.39 0.22 -18.88
N ILE A 425 -3.57 -1.10 -18.76
CA ILE A 425 -3.11 -2.07 -19.75
C ILE A 425 -3.78 -1.84 -21.12
N LEU A 426 -5.11 -1.65 -21.14
CA LEU A 426 -5.87 -1.58 -22.39
C LEU A 426 -5.85 -0.21 -23.05
N GLU A 427 -5.84 0.88 -22.26
CA GLU A 427 -6.02 2.25 -22.81
C GLU A 427 -4.73 3.07 -22.82
N LYS A 428 -3.75 2.78 -21.95
CA LYS A 428 -2.58 3.65 -21.75
C LYS A 428 -1.27 3.04 -22.21
N LEU A 429 -1.15 1.71 -22.23
CA LEU A 429 0.09 1.03 -22.56
C LEU A 429 0.14 0.60 -24.03
N ASN A 430 1.17 1.06 -24.74
CA ASN A 430 1.57 0.52 -26.05
C ASN A 430 2.54 -0.65 -25.87
N ILE A 431 2.02 -1.82 -25.47
CA ILE A 431 2.84 -2.99 -25.08
C ILE A 431 3.58 -3.67 -26.25
N LYS A 432 3.19 -3.40 -27.50
CA LYS A 432 3.76 -4.04 -28.70
C LYS A 432 4.98 -3.31 -29.23
N GLU A 433 5.05 -2.00 -29.01
CA GLU A 433 6.05 -1.14 -29.64
C GLU A 433 6.96 -0.42 -28.63
N ASN A 434 6.65 -0.48 -27.33
CA ASN A 434 7.40 0.24 -26.30
C ASN A 434 7.83 -0.69 -25.15
N ALA A 435 9.12 -0.99 -25.08
CA ALA A 435 9.72 -1.87 -24.10
C ALA A 435 9.42 -1.47 -22.64
N TYR A 436 9.35 -0.18 -22.33
CA TYR A 436 8.99 0.26 -20.97
C TYR A 436 7.52 0.00 -20.67
N HIS A 437 6.62 0.24 -21.62
CA HIS A 437 5.21 -0.13 -21.45
C HIS A 437 5.03 -1.64 -21.34
N THR A 438 5.83 -2.43 -22.06
CA THR A 438 5.89 -3.89 -21.89
C THR A 438 6.35 -4.27 -20.49
N LEU A 439 7.40 -3.62 -19.96
CA LEU A 439 7.84 -3.80 -18.57
C LEU A 439 6.71 -3.49 -17.59
N LEU A 440 6.02 -2.36 -17.74
CA LEU A 440 4.87 -2.02 -16.91
C LEU A 440 3.80 -3.11 -16.98
N ALA A 441 3.44 -3.58 -18.17
CA ALA A 441 2.45 -4.64 -18.35
C ALA A 441 2.88 -5.96 -17.70
N ILE A 442 4.17 -6.33 -17.77
CA ILE A 442 4.73 -7.49 -17.07
C ILE A 442 4.51 -7.33 -15.56
N TYR A 443 4.95 -6.22 -14.97
CA TYR A 443 4.79 -5.95 -13.54
C TYR A 443 3.35 -5.99 -13.07
N LEU A 444 2.43 -5.51 -13.91
CA LEU A 444 1.01 -5.57 -13.62
C LEU A 444 0.44 -7.00 -13.76
N GLY A 445 0.95 -7.77 -14.73
CA GLY A 445 0.57 -9.17 -14.98
C GLY A 445 1.03 -10.14 -13.90
N ILE A 446 2.15 -9.86 -13.22
CA ILE A 446 2.68 -10.65 -12.09
C ILE A 446 1.61 -10.92 -11.04
N ASP A 447 0.93 -9.87 -10.58
CA ASP A 447 -0.07 -9.99 -9.53
C ASP A 447 -1.35 -10.68 -10.01
N ALA A 448 -1.74 -10.44 -11.27
CA ALA A 448 -2.87 -11.16 -11.86
C ALA A 448 -2.59 -12.67 -11.85
N TYR A 449 -1.38 -13.08 -12.21
CA TYR A 449 -0.94 -14.46 -12.14
C TYR A 449 -0.92 -14.99 -10.70
N TYR A 450 -0.34 -14.27 -9.73
CA TYR A 450 -0.32 -14.72 -8.34
C TYR A 450 -1.71 -14.83 -7.72
N LYS A 451 -2.66 -13.97 -8.12
CA LYS A 451 -4.00 -13.93 -7.55
C LYS A 451 -4.95 -14.95 -8.17
N PHE A 452 -4.87 -15.17 -9.49
CA PHE A 452 -5.84 -15.98 -10.23
C PHE A 452 -5.26 -17.22 -10.90
N THR A 453 -3.92 -17.36 -10.95
CA THR A 453 -3.19 -18.47 -11.61
C THR A 453 -3.42 -18.54 -13.13
N MET A 454 -2.73 -19.47 -13.82
CA MET A 454 -2.89 -19.72 -15.26
C MET A 454 -4.21 -20.43 -15.62
N GLU A 455 -4.97 -20.91 -14.64
CA GLU A 455 -6.26 -21.57 -14.87
C GLU A 455 -7.36 -20.54 -15.20
N ASP A 456 -7.20 -19.29 -14.76
CA ASP A 456 -8.13 -18.21 -15.07
C ASP A 456 -8.07 -17.81 -16.56
N SER A 457 -9.23 -17.72 -17.20
CA SER A 457 -9.33 -17.42 -18.63
C SER A 457 -8.77 -16.05 -19.01
N SER A 458 -8.88 -15.06 -18.12
CA SER A 458 -8.42 -13.70 -18.37
C SER A 458 -6.90 -13.62 -18.28
N VAL A 459 -6.31 -14.28 -17.27
CA VAL A 459 -4.86 -14.42 -17.15
C VAL A 459 -4.31 -15.18 -18.36
N LYS A 460 -4.91 -16.32 -18.71
CA LYS A 460 -4.50 -17.09 -19.88
C LYS A 460 -4.56 -16.26 -21.18
N SER A 461 -5.59 -15.42 -21.33
CA SER A 461 -5.73 -14.52 -22.48
C SER A 461 -4.59 -13.50 -22.55
N LEU A 462 -4.28 -12.82 -21.43
CA LEU A 462 -3.17 -11.86 -21.35
C LEU A 462 -1.83 -12.51 -21.73
N PHE A 463 -1.56 -13.71 -21.20
CA PHE A 463 -0.34 -14.44 -21.47
C PHE A 463 -0.27 -14.96 -22.92
N THR A 464 -1.42 -15.30 -23.51
CA THR A 464 -1.50 -15.64 -24.94
C THR A 464 -1.16 -14.44 -25.81
N GLU A 465 -1.62 -13.25 -25.45
CA GLU A 465 -1.23 -12.01 -26.14
C GLU A 465 0.28 -11.74 -25.99
N PHE A 466 0.86 -11.96 -24.80
CA PHE A 466 2.31 -11.84 -24.60
C PHE A 466 3.10 -12.78 -25.51
N MET A 467 2.67 -14.04 -25.65
CA MET A 467 3.29 -14.99 -26.57
C MET A 467 3.15 -14.55 -28.03
N TYR A 468 2.01 -13.98 -28.42
CA TYR A 468 1.79 -13.48 -29.78
C TYR A 468 2.69 -12.28 -30.11
N ILE A 469 2.94 -11.40 -29.13
CA ILE A 469 3.84 -10.24 -29.28
C ILE A 469 5.30 -10.69 -29.39
N MET A 470 5.67 -11.80 -28.74
CA MET A 470 7.00 -12.38 -28.73
C MET A 470 7.36 -13.05 -30.08
N ASN A 471 7.38 -12.27 -31.16
CA ASN A 471 7.47 -12.75 -32.54
C ASN A 471 8.67 -12.18 -33.31
N ASP A 472 9.64 -11.57 -32.62
CA ASP A 472 10.84 -11.02 -33.24
C ASP A 472 12.02 -10.91 -32.26
N ALA A 473 13.15 -10.36 -32.73
CA ALA A 473 14.34 -10.13 -31.89
C ALA A 473 14.33 -8.78 -31.15
N SER A 474 13.18 -8.10 -31.01
CA SER A 474 13.08 -6.79 -30.34
C SER A 474 13.28 -6.87 -28.82
N GLU A 475 13.56 -5.74 -28.19
CA GLU A 475 13.64 -5.67 -26.72
C GLU A 475 12.29 -5.98 -26.04
N VAL A 476 11.17 -5.66 -26.70
CA VAL A 476 9.82 -6.04 -26.24
C VAL A 476 9.69 -7.56 -26.13
N SER A 477 10.03 -8.28 -27.20
CA SER A 477 10.02 -9.75 -27.22
C SER A 477 10.97 -10.34 -26.17
N GLN A 478 12.14 -9.73 -25.98
CA GLN A 478 13.14 -10.17 -24.99
C GLN A 478 12.66 -9.98 -23.53
N LEU A 479 11.96 -8.89 -23.23
CA LEU A 479 11.34 -8.66 -21.92
C LEU A 479 10.23 -9.68 -21.64
N LEU A 480 9.35 -9.92 -22.62
CA LEU A 480 8.30 -10.92 -22.51
C LEU A 480 8.87 -12.32 -22.34
N TYR A 481 9.93 -12.67 -23.07
CA TYR A 481 10.68 -13.90 -22.86
C TYR A 481 11.21 -14.01 -21.42
N ALA A 482 11.86 -12.95 -20.91
CA ALA A 482 12.43 -12.95 -19.56
C ALA A 482 11.35 -13.13 -18.48
N PHE A 483 10.13 -12.67 -18.72
CA PHE A 483 8.99 -12.90 -17.85
C PHE A 483 8.41 -14.31 -18.01
N LEU A 484 8.12 -14.72 -19.23
CA LEU A 484 7.46 -16.00 -19.54
C LEU A 484 8.32 -17.19 -19.12
N LYS A 485 9.65 -17.12 -19.24
CA LYS A 485 10.52 -18.23 -18.82
C LYS A 485 10.40 -18.55 -17.32
N GLU A 486 9.99 -17.59 -16.50
CA GLU A 486 9.84 -17.78 -15.06
C GLU A 486 8.46 -18.37 -14.68
N ILE A 487 7.55 -18.49 -15.66
CA ILE A 487 6.17 -18.97 -15.48
C ILE A 487 5.88 -20.22 -16.32
N ASP A 488 6.35 -20.25 -17.56
CA ASP A 488 6.14 -21.28 -18.59
C ASP A 488 7.43 -21.41 -19.43
N GLU A 489 8.44 -22.09 -18.86
CA GLU A 489 9.77 -22.28 -19.46
C GLU A 489 9.72 -22.95 -20.84
N GLU A 490 8.84 -23.94 -21.01
CA GLU A 490 8.71 -24.70 -22.25
C GLU A 490 8.35 -23.79 -23.43
N LYS A 491 7.35 -22.91 -23.26
CA LYS A 491 6.95 -21.98 -24.30
C LYS A 491 7.94 -20.84 -24.52
N ALA A 492 8.64 -20.42 -23.47
CA ALA A 492 9.70 -19.44 -23.60
C ALA A 492 10.87 -19.98 -24.44
N GLU A 493 11.18 -21.27 -24.35
CA GLU A 493 12.24 -21.90 -25.14
C GLU A 493 11.90 -22.01 -26.64
N GLU A 494 10.62 -22.08 -27.01
CA GLU A 494 10.21 -22.00 -28.43
C GLU A 494 10.73 -20.71 -29.07
N TYR A 495 10.58 -19.57 -28.39
CA TYR A 495 11.10 -18.28 -28.85
C TYR A 495 12.62 -18.31 -29.08
N LEU A 496 13.39 -18.84 -28.12
CA LEU A 496 14.84 -18.93 -28.28
C LEU A 496 15.25 -19.82 -29.44
N CYS A 497 14.54 -20.93 -29.67
CA CYS A 497 14.83 -21.81 -30.80
C CYS A 497 14.77 -21.06 -32.15
N PHE A 498 13.81 -20.15 -32.32
CA PHE A 498 13.67 -19.36 -33.54
C PHE A 498 14.65 -18.17 -33.62
N TYR A 499 14.85 -17.43 -32.53
CA TYR A 499 15.56 -16.14 -32.57
C TYR A 499 16.99 -16.17 -32.06
N ARG A 500 17.49 -17.30 -31.54
CA ARG A 500 18.85 -17.42 -30.99
C ARG A 500 19.96 -16.98 -31.97
N THR A 501 19.83 -17.32 -33.25
CA THR A 501 20.81 -16.94 -34.28
C THR A 501 20.83 -15.42 -34.49
N THR A 502 19.66 -14.79 -34.51
CA THR A 502 19.50 -13.35 -34.70
C THR A 502 19.97 -12.55 -33.47
N LEU A 503 19.69 -13.04 -32.27
CA LEU A 503 20.10 -12.40 -31.01
C LEU A 503 21.61 -12.53 -30.75
N GLY A 504 22.21 -13.63 -31.19
CA GLY A 504 23.60 -13.97 -30.91
C GLY A 504 23.79 -14.63 -29.53
N PHE A 505 24.82 -15.48 -29.44
CA PHE A 505 25.06 -16.35 -28.29
C PHE A 505 25.20 -15.59 -26.96
N GLU A 506 25.94 -14.48 -26.97
CA GLU A 506 26.20 -13.69 -25.76
C GLU A 506 24.92 -13.07 -25.18
N LYS A 507 24.05 -12.51 -26.04
CA LYS A 507 22.78 -11.92 -25.59
C LYS A 507 21.83 -13.00 -25.06
N VAL A 508 21.73 -14.15 -25.72
CA VAL A 508 20.92 -15.28 -25.24
C VAL A 508 21.40 -15.74 -23.86
N PHE A 509 22.71 -15.87 -23.66
CA PHE A 509 23.27 -16.20 -22.35
C PHE A 509 22.92 -15.17 -21.27
N LYS A 510 22.99 -13.88 -21.60
CA LYS A 510 22.62 -12.77 -20.70
C LYS A 510 21.11 -12.76 -20.40
N LEU A 511 20.24 -12.99 -21.39
CA LEU A 511 18.80 -13.10 -21.21
C LEU A 511 18.39 -14.27 -20.33
N ASN A 512 19.05 -15.43 -20.47
CA ASN A 512 18.77 -16.58 -19.63
C ASN A 512 19.11 -16.31 -18.15
N LYS A 513 20.08 -15.44 -17.88
CA LYS A 513 20.45 -15.02 -16.52
C LYS A 513 19.61 -13.88 -15.93
N LEU A 514 18.96 -13.07 -16.76
CA LEU A 514 18.11 -11.97 -16.30
C LEU A 514 16.95 -12.52 -15.46
N LYS A 515 16.75 -12.03 -14.25
CA LYS A 515 15.58 -12.38 -13.43
C LYS A 515 14.72 -11.15 -13.21
N LEU A 516 13.41 -11.32 -13.34
CA LEU A 516 12.40 -10.30 -13.05
C LEU A 516 11.70 -10.57 -11.71
N PHE A 517 11.71 -11.82 -11.22
CA PHE A 517 11.21 -12.19 -9.89
C PHE A 517 12.29 -12.29 -8.82
#